data_AF-A0A529PF51-F1
#
_entry.id   AF-A0A529PF51-F1
#
_cell.length_a   1.000
_cell.length_b   1.000
_cell.length_c   1.000
_cell.angle_alpha   90.00
_cell.angle_beta   90.00
_cell.angle_gamma   90.00
#
_symmetry.space_group_name_H-M   'P 1'
#
loop_
_entity.id
_entity.type
_entity.pdbx_description
1 polymer ?
#
loop_
_entity_poly.entity_id
_entity_poly.type
_entity_poly.pdbx_seq_one_letter_code
_entity_poly.pdbx_strand_id
1 'polypeptide(L)'
;MRPTNTVLTYYWPLSHLPPEEARREALARPLHAWQGIFLKELLAVHPELEGHVRRVDVWVWGHAMIRPVPGFIWGAQRRAGLVQKPPVFTAHSDMSGVSIFEEAYTHGVRAAENAMAYLGHPFETVL
;
A
#
# COMPACT_ATOMS: atom_id res chain seq x y z
N MET A 1 -9.83 -20.12 23.62
CA MET A 1 -8.48 -20.56 23.22
C MET A 1 -7.54 -19.37 23.42
N ARG A 2 -6.45 -19.49 24.20
CA ARG A 2 -5.43 -18.43 24.27
C ARG A 2 -4.37 -18.74 23.21
N PRO A 3 -4.13 -17.87 22.22
CA PRO A 3 -3.09 -18.14 21.22
C PRO A 3 -1.73 -18.25 21.93
N THR A 4 -1.02 -19.35 21.69
CA THR A 4 0.32 -19.61 22.24
C THR A 4 1.42 -18.95 21.42
N ASN A 5 1.11 -18.53 20.19
CA ASN A 5 1.95 -17.77 19.28
C ASN A 5 1.11 -16.67 18.63
N THR A 6 1.70 -15.51 18.44
CA THR A 6 1.08 -14.35 17.79
C THR A 6 2.07 -13.71 16.84
N VAL A 7 1.54 -13.13 15.74
CA VAL A 7 2.30 -12.24 14.84
C VAL A 7 1.89 -10.81 15.17
N LEU A 8 2.88 -9.95 15.41
CA LEU A 8 2.69 -8.51 15.53
C LEU A 8 3.15 -7.86 14.23
N THR A 9 2.30 -6.99 13.67
CA THR A 9 2.61 -6.24 12.46
C THR A 9 2.87 -4.78 12.83
N TYR A 10 4.04 -4.28 12.44
CA TYR A 10 4.43 -2.87 12.59
C TYR A 10 4.42 -2.20 11.22
N TYR A 11 3.73 -1.06 11.10
CA TYR A 11 3.85 -0.17 9.95
C TYR A 11 4.58 1.14 10.30
N TRP A 12 5.65 1.46 9.58
CA TRP A 12 6.42 2.69 9.77
C TRP A 12 6.45 3.53 8.47
N PRO A 13 5.78 4.69 8.43
CA PRO A 13 5.92 5.63 7.32
C PRO A 13 7.23 6.43 7.42
N LEU A 14 8.07 6.40 6.38
CA LEU A 14 9.31 7.18 6.31
C LEU A 14 9.03 8.64 5.94
N SER A 15 8.36 9.37 6.83
CA SER A 15 7.91 10.75 6.63
C SER A 15 8.81 11.80 7.31
N HIS A 16 9.95 11.40 7.87
CA HIS A 16 10.89 12.29 8.55
C HIS A 16 11.81 13.07 7.60
N LEU A 17 11.89 12.64 6.33
CA LEU A 17 12.70 13.27 5.29
C LEU A 17 11.87 13.49 4.01
N PRO A 18 12.35 14.34 3.07
CA PRO A 18 11.82 14.36 1.72
C PRO A 18 11.82 12.96 1.08
N PRO A 19 10.82 12.61 0.24
CA PRO A 19 10.64 11.24 -0.24
C PRO A 19 11.87 10.62 -0.92
N GLU A 20 12.65 11.41 -1.64
CA GLU A 20 13.87 10.94 -2.29
C GLU A 20 14.94 10.54 -1.27
N GLU A 21 15.21 11.41 -0.29
CA GLU A 21 16.18 11.16 0.78
C GLU A 21 15.75 9.99 1.67
N ALA A 22 14.46 9.94 2.03
CA ALA A 22 13.88 8.84 2.81
C ALA A 22 14.08 7.48 2.10
N ARG A 23 13.87 7.41 0.77
CA ARG A 23 14.11 6.18 0.00
C ARG A 23 15.59 5.80 -0.04
N ARG A 24 16.48 6.78 -0.22
CA ARG A 24 17.93 6.52 -0.19
C ARG A 24 18.37 5.98 1.17
N GLU A 25 17.92 6.59 2.25
CA GLU A 25 18.16 6.10 3.61
C GLU A 25 17.64 4.67 3.77
N ALA A 26 16.43 4.41 3.27
CA ALA A 26 15.80 3.12 3.46
C ALA A 26 16.51 1.97 2.76
N LEU A 27 17.00 2.24 1.55
CA LEU A 27 17.76 1.28 0.74
C LEU A 27 19.19 1.11 1.23
N ALA A 28 19.80 2.15 1.80
CA ALA A 28 21.15 2.09 2.35
C ALA A 28 21.20 1.33 3.69
N ARG A 29 20.10 1.30 4.45
CA ARG A 29 20.05 0.64 5.75
C ARG A 29 19.96 -0.89 5.58
N PRO A 30 20.90 -1.68 6.14
CA PRO A 30 20.86 -3.14 6.04
C PRO A 30 19.71 -3.71 6.89
N LEU A 31 19.23 -4.90 6.51
CA LEU A 31 18.10 -5.58 7.18
C LEU A 31 18.26 -5.69 8.70
N HIS A 32 19.43 -6.07 9.21
CA HIS A 32 19.66 -6.21 10.66
C HIS A 32 19.49 -4.89 11.41
N ALA A 33 19.85 -3.76 10.79
CA ALA A 33 19.68 -2.44 11.39
C ALA A 33 18.19 -2.07 11.47
N TRP A 34 17.42 -2.41 10.44
CA TRP A 34 15.96 -2.28 10.49
C TRP A 34 15.36 -3.14 11.60
N GLN A 35 15.70 -4.43 11.65
CA GLN A 35 15.21 -5.35 12.68
C GLN A 35 15.51 -4.83 14.10
N GLY A 36 16.71 -4.30 14.33
CA GLY A 36 17.11 -3.71 15.61
C GLY A 36 16.26 -2.50 16.01
N ILE A 37 15.94 -1.62 15.06
CA ILE A 37 15.06 -0.46 15.29
C ILE A 37 13.67 -0.93 15.74
N PHE A 38 13.04 -1.83 14.97
CA PHE A 38 11.69 -2.32 15.28
C PHE A 38 11.64 -3.12 16.59
N LEU A 39 12.65 -3.96 16.84
CA LEU A 39 12.71 -4.76 18.07
C LEU A 39 12.90 -3.86 19.30
N LYS A 40 13.74 -2.82 19.20
CA LYS A 40 13.94 -1.86 20.28
C LYS A 40 12.65 -1.13 20.64
N GLU A 41 11.92 -0.62 19.64
CA GLU A 41 10.63 0.04 19.83
C GLU A 41 9.59 -0.91 20.44
N LEU A 42 9.50 -2.15 19.91
CA LEU A 42 8.58 -3.15 20.43
C LEU A 42 8.85 -3.47 21.90
N LEU A 43 10.11 -3.72 22.28
CA LEU A 43 10.48 -4.06 23.66
C LEU A 43 10.37 -2.86 24.62
N ALA A 44 10.47 -1.63 24.11
CA ALA A 44 10.21 -0.44 24.93
C ALA A 44 8.74 -0.33 25.36
N VAL A 45 7.81 -0.75 24.48
CA VAL A 45 6.36 -0.77 24.78
C VAL A 45 5.95 -2.07 25.49
N HIS A 46 6.59 -3.18 25.13
CA HIS A 46 6.26 -4.55 25.56
C HIS A 46 7.51 -5.29 26.08
N PRO A 47 8.06 -4.89 27.23
CA PRO A 47 9.27 -5.51 27.79
C PRO A 47 9.09 -6.99 28.12
N GLU A 48 7.86 -7.45 28.37
CA GLU A 48 7.52 -8.85 28.61
C GLU A 48 7.79 -9.77 27.41
N LEU A 49 8.03 -9.21 26.22
CA LEU A 49 8.35 -9.98 25.01
C LEU A 49 9.85 -10.27 24.86
N GLU A 50 10.70 -9.78 25.75
CA GLU A 50 12.13 -10.06 25.73
C GLU A 50 12.40 -11.57 25.82
N GLY A 51 13.26 -12.09 24.94
CA GLY A 51 13.51 -13.54 24.82
C GLY A 51 12.37 -14.36 24.18
N HIS A 52 11.20 -13.78 23.91
CA HIS A 52 10.06 -14.46 23.30
C HIS A 52 9.95 -14.23 21.78
N VAL A 53 10.63 -13.23 21.24
CA VAL A 53 10.65 -12.94 19.79
C VAL A 53 11.51 -13.97 19.05
N ARG A 54 10.87 -14.79 18.21
CA ARG A 54 11.54 -15.87 17.45
C ARG A 54 12.00 -15.45 16.06
N ARG A 55 11.34 -14.47 15.46
CA ARG A 55 11.57 -14.04 14.07
C ARG A 55 11.18 -12.57 13.91
N VAL A 56 11.96 -11.83 13.14
CA VAL A 56 11.66 -10.45 12.72
C VAL A 56 11.86 -10.37 11.21
N ASP A 57 10.81 -10.01 10.51
CA ASP A 57 10.75 -9.90 9.06
C ASP A 57 10.50 -8.44 8.71
N VAL A 58 11.27 -7.87 7.78
CA VAL A 58 11.12 -6.46 7.38
C VAL A 58 11.07 -6.36 5.86
N TRP A 59 10.04 -5.69 5.37
CA TRP A 59 9.87 -5.34 3.96
C TRP A 59 9.92 -3.82 3.81
N VAL A 60 10.77 -3.35 2.91
CA VAL A 60 10.91 -1.92 2.58
C VAL A 60 10.17 -1.65 1.28
N TRP A 61 9.14 -0.81 1.35
CA TRP A 61 8.30 -0.45 0.20
C TRP A 61 8.60 0.98 -0.25
N GLY A 62 9.18 1.15 -1.45
CA GLY A 62 9.53 2.48 -2.00
C GLY A 62 8.32 3.35 -2.37
N HIS A 63 7.18 2.70 -2.67
CA HIS A 63 5.88 3.33 -2.87
C HIS A 63 4.77 2.34 -2.49
N ALA A 64 4.30 2.40 -1.24
CA ALA A 64 3.29 1.46 -0.75
C ALA A 64 1.86 1.86 -1.12
N MET A 65 1.55 3.16 -1.01
CA MET A 65 0.19 3.72 -1.16
C MET A 65 0.27 5.16 -1.70
N ILE A 66 -0.80 5.62 -2.35
CA ILE A 66 -0.93 7.03 -2.70
C ILE A 66 -0.94 7.89 -1.42
N ARG A 67 -0.28 9.04 -1.50
CA ARG A 67 -0.28 10.07 -0.45
C ARG A 67 -1.09 11.28 -0.92
N PRO A 68 -2.43 11.26 -0.81
CA PRO A 68 -3.23 12.41 -1.21
C PRO A 68 -2.89 13.60 -0.32
N VAL A 69 -2.79 14.78 -0.93
CA VAL A 69 -2.74 16.06 -0.23
C VAL A 69 -4.15 16.66 -0.15
N PRO A 70 -4.42 17.62 0.77
CA PRO A 70 -5.70 18.31 0.80
C PRO A 70 -6.12 18.81 -0.59
N GLY A 71 -7.36 18.54 -0.98
CA GLY A 71 -7.90 18.86 -2.31
C GLY A 71 -7.67 17.78 -3.39
N PHE A 72 -6.88 16.73 -3.13
CA PHE A 72 -6.60 15.70 -4.15
C PHE A 72 -7.84 14.88 -4.56
N ILE A 73 -8.61 14.37 -3.59
CA ILE A 73 -9.77 13.47 -3.83
C ILE A 73 -10.80 14.11 -4.77
N TRP A 74 -11.02 15.42 -4.60
CA TRP A 74 -11.95 16.22 -5.40
C TRP A 74 -11.22 17.11 -6.43
N GLY A 75 -9.94 16.85 -6.67
CA GLY A 75 -9.07 17.67 -7.49
C GLY A 75 -9.13 17.32 -8.97
N ALA A 76 -8.60 18.22 -9.80
CA ALA A 76 -8.52 18.02 -11.24
C ALA A 76 -7.62 16.83 -11.60
N GLN A 77 -6.53 16.62 -10.85
CA GLN A 77 -5.57 15.55 -11.06
C GLN A 77 -6.23 14.16 -10.94
N ARG A 78 -6.99 13.92 -9.88
CA ARG A 78 -7.72 12.65 -9.71
C ARG A 78 -8.78 12.48 -10.80
N ARG A 79 -9.57 13.52 -11.11
CA ARG A 79 -10.56 13.48 -12.19
C ARG A 79 -9.93 13.12 -13.54
N ALA A 80 -8.76 13.69 -13.86
CA ALA A 80 -8.03 13.36 -15.06
C ALA A 80 -7.55 11.89 -15.06
N GLY A 81 -7.10 11.38 -13.91
CA GLY A 81 -6.70 9.98 -13.74
C GLY A 81 -7.83 8.96 -13.86
N LEU A 82 -9.09 9.38 -13.77
CA LEU A 82 -10.27 8.51 -13.99
C LEU A 82 -10.63 8.35 -15.47
N VAL A 83 -10.12 9.21 -16.36
CA VAL A 83 -10.46 9.18 -17.78
C VAL A 83 -9.79 7.98 -18.46
N GLN A 84 -10.61 7.03 -18.93
CA GLN A 84 -10.15 5.84 -19.66
C GLN A 84 -9.89 6.17 -21.14
N LYS A 85 -8.85 5.56 -21.73
CA LYS A 85 -8.46 5.80 -23.12
C LYS A 85 -8.19 4.49 -23.87
N PRO A 86 -9.18 3.94 -24.60
CA PRO A 86 -8.97 2.73 -25.39
C PRO A 86 -7.77 2.85 -26.35
N PRO A 87 -7.04 1.75 -26.61
CA PRO A 87 -7.28 0.38 -26.13
C PRO A 87 -6.70 0.08 -24.74
N VAL A 88 -6.22 1.09 -23.99
CA VAL A 88 -5.58 0.90 -22.68
C VAL A 88 -6.49 1.36 -21.55
N PHE A 89 -6.80 0.45 -20.63
CA PHE A 89 -7.67 0.71 -19.48
C PHE A 89 -6.86 0.62 -18.19
N THR A 90 -7.03 1.60 -17.30
CA THR A 90 -6.35 1.67 -16.01
C THR A 90 -7.24 1.15 -14.89
N ALA A 91 -6.62 0.49 -13.90
CA ALA A 91 -7.33 -0.25 -12.85
C ALA A 91 -6.72 -0.05 -11.44
N HIS A 92 -5.94 1.01 -11.22
CA HIS A 92 -5.17 1.18 -9.99
C HIS A 92 -6.03 1.76 -8.85
N SER A 93 -5.83 1.33 -7.60
CA SER A 93 -6.57 1.87 -6.44
C SER A 93 -6.40 3.39 -6.26
N ASP A 94 -5.25 3.92 -6.68
CA ASP A 94 -4.94 5.35 -6.59
C ASP A 94 -5.92 6.23 -7.39
N MET A 95 -6.63 5.65 -8.35
CA MET A 95 -7.73 6.30 -9.07
C MET A 95 -8.85 6.74 -8.11
N SER A 96 -8.98 6.13 -6.94
CA SER A 96 -9.91 6.54 -5.88
C SER A 96 -9.35 7.62 -4.97
N GLY A 97 -8.05 7.89 -5.05
CA GLY A 97 -7.34 8.79 -4.15
C GLY A 97 -7.15 8.25 -2.73
N VAL A 98 -7.48 6.98 -2.51
CA VAL A 98 -7.24 6.22 -1.28
C VAL A 98 -6.83 4.81 -1.65
N SER A 99 -5.97 4.19 -0.85
CA SER A 99 -5.46 2.83 -1.11
C SER A 99 -6.24 1.81 -0.28
N ILE A 100 -7.43 1.43 -0.73
CA ILE A 100 -8.26 0.36 -0.13
C ILE A 100 -8.55 -0.73 -1.15
N PHE A 101 -8.70 -1.97 -0.67
CA PHE A 101 -8.80 -3.16 -1.52
C PHE A 101 -10.08 -3.18 -2.36
N GLU A 102 -11.18 -2.69 -1.80
CA GLU A 102 -12.49 -2.63 -2.43
C GLU A 102 -12.46 -1.73 -3.68
N GLU A 103 -11.69 -0.63 -3.62
CA GLU A 103 -11.51 0.28 -4.75
C GLU A 103 -10.59 -0.34 -5.82
N ALA A 104 -9.51 -1.03 -5.43
CA ALA A 104 -8.69 -1.81 -6.37
C ALA A 104 -9.53 -2.84 -7.12
N TYR A 105 -10.35 -3.61 -6.39
CA TYR A 105 -11.26 -4.58 -6.98
C TYR A 105 -12.24 -3.93 -7.96
N THR A 106 -12.90 -2.85 -7.52
CA THR A 106 -13.91 -2.14 -8.32
C THR A 106 -13.30 -1.57 -9.61
N HIS A 107 -12.14 -0.93 -9.55
CA HIS A 107 -11.45 -0.44 -10.75
C HIS A 107 -10.97 -1.57 -11.66
N GLY A 108 -10.56 -2.71 -11.09
CA GLY A 108 -10.24 -3.93 -11.84
C GLY A 108 -11.42 -4.43 -12.67
N VAL A 109 -12.59 -4.58 -12.05
CA VAL A 109 -13.82 -5.01 -12.73
C VAL A 109 -14.19 -4.00 -13.83
N ARG A 110 -14.24 -2.70 -13.52
CA ARG A 110 -14.55 -1.65 -14.51
C ARG A 110 -13.60 -1.66 -15.70
N ALA A 111 -12.30 -1.84 -15.47
CA ALA A 111 -11.32 -1.90 -16.55
C ALA A 111 -11.56 -3.10 -17.46
N ALA A 112 -11.90 -4.27 -16.90
CA ALA A 112 -12.25 -5.46 -17.67
C ALA A 112 -13.53 -5.25 -18.49
N GLU A 113 -14.58 -4.69 -17.89
CA GLU A 113 -15.84 -4.34 -18.57
C GLU A 113 -15.62 -3.34 -19.72
N ASN A 114 -14.81 -2.30 -19.49
CA ASN A 114 -14.46 -1.34 -20.53
C ASN A 114 -13.67 -1.99 -21.69
N ALA A 115 -12.78 -2.92 -21.38
CA ALA A 115 -12.03 -3.68 -22.39
C ALA A 115 -12.95 -4.59 -23.21
N MET A 116 -13.87 -5.31 -22.54
CA MET A 116 -14.86 -6.15 -23.23
C MET A 116 -15.77 -5.33 -24.12
N ALA A 117 -16.27 -4.18 -23.64
CA ALA A 117 -17.08 -3.26 -24.44
C ALA A 117 -16.31 -2.75 -25.68
N TYR A 118 -15.04 -2.36 -25.52
CA TYR A 118 -14.20 -1.93 -26.64
C TYR A 118 -13.97 -3.02 -27.69
N LEU A 119 -13.85 -4.28 -27.27
CA LEU A 119 -13.70 -5.43 -28.16
C LEU A 119 -15.03 -5.94 -28.73
N GLY A 120 -16.18 -5.37 -28.31
CA GLY A 120 -17.51 -5.88 -28.67
C GLY A 120 -17.84 -7.25 -28.05
N HIS A 121 -17.15 -7.63 -26.97
CA HIS A 121 -17.41 -8.86 -26.24
C HIS A 121 -18.58 -8.64 -25.27
N PRO A 122 -19.68 -9.42 -25.34
CA PRO A 122 -20.80 -9.28 -24.42
C PRO A 122 -20.41 -9.68 -23.00
N PHE A 123 -20.95 -8.98 -22.00
CA PHE A 123 -20.74 -9.31 -20.59
C PHE A 123 -21.94 -8.84 -19.75
N GLU A 124 -22.09 -9.45 -18.58
CA GLU A 124 -22.97 -8.96 -17.50
C GLU A 124 -22.09 -8.27 -16.46
N THR A 125 -22.55 -7.14 -15.92
CA THR A 125 -21.81 -6.42 -14.90
C THR A 125 -21.86 -7.15 -13.56
N VAL A 126 -20.76 -7.10 -12.82
CA VAL A 126 -20.64 -7.73 -11.49
C VAL A 126 -20.39 -6.71 -10.38
N LEU A 127 -20.67 -5.44 -10.66
CA LEU A 127 -20.61 -4.31 -9.73
C LEU A 127 -21.96 -4.01 -9.09
#